data_AF-A0AA38MRI5-F1
#
_entry.id   AF-A0AA38MRI5-F1
#
_cell.length_a   1.000
_cell.length_b   1.000
_cell.length_c   1.000
_cell.angle_alpha   90.00
_cell.angle_beta   90.00
_cell.angle_gamma   90.00
#
_symmetry.space_group_name_H-M   'P 1'
#
loop_
_entity.id
_entity.type
_entity.pdbx_description
1 polymer ?
#
loop_
_entity_poly.entity_id
_entity_poly.type
_entity_poly.pdbx_seq_one_letter_code
_entity_poly.pdbx_strand_id
1 'polypeptide(L)'
;MSMVDQAIADNEGVGFTLTNNTSLISLDENAALNGINLQVYSVDNIWIRNLKLVSPQDLFPTPVTFPSSWNVEYVPCFVTCTNVWLDGYELQDQLDGEYVEPDIIDKWQVDRFDVNAFGRGGTKESASRNPLMRFGSFDVFANVCETLNIAGPVFNPINVTVRRRAEESLPADALFEYNLGVHNQSIVQLQDNVFIQTDSGADDNYISTISEATLPEFYNTPSHFLSTLDKLLTI
;
A
#
# COMPACT_ATOMS: atom_id res chain seq x y z
N MET A 1 8.60 -3.50 32.80
CA MET A 1 9.05 -3.38 31.41
C MET A 1 8.50 -2.06 30.91
N SER A 2 9.34 -1.19 30.35
CA SER A 2 8.85 0.08 29.78
C SER A 2 8.10 -0.19 28.47
N MET A 3 7.26 0.74 28.00
CA MET A 3 6.59 0.60 26.68
C MET A 3 7.58 0.42 25.54
N VAL A 4 8.76 1.05 25.64
CA VAL A 4 9.86 0.89 24.68
C VAL A 4 10.41 -0.54 24.70
N ASP A 5 10.63 -1.11 25.89
CA ASP A 5 11.09 -2.51 26.02
C ASP A 5 10.05 -3.50 25.48
N GLN A 6 8.76 -3.14 25.52
CA GLN A 6 7.65 -3.96 25.04
C GLN A 6 7.52 -3.93 23.51
N ALA A 7 7.69 -2.75 22.89
CA ALA A 7 7.75 -2.61 21.44
C ALA A 7 8.98 -3.33 20.84
N ILE A 8 10.14 -3.26 21.50
CA ILE A 8 11.34 -4.00 21.09
C ILE A 8 11.10 -5.51 21.16
N ALA A 9 10.50 -6.01 22.25
CA ALA A 9 10.21 -7.43 22.42
C ALA A 9 9.17 -7.94 21.42
N ASP A 10 8.21 -7.10 21.03
CA ASP A 10 7.22 -7.40 20.00
C ASP A 10 7.89 -7.55 18.61
N ASN A 11 8.74 -6.59 18.22
CA ASN A 11 9.49 -6.63 16.96
C ASN A 11 10.43 -7.84 16.87
N GLU A 12 11.17 -8.15 17.95
CA GLU A 12 12.02 -9.35 18.01
C GLU A 12 11.21 -10.66 17.95
N GLY A 13 9.94 -10.64 18.37
CA GLY A 13 9.05 -11.80 18.36
C GLY A 13 8.44 -12.12 16.99
N VAL A 14 8.27 -11.12 16.13
CA VAL A 14 7.59 -11.25 14.82
C VAL A 14 8.54 -11.15 13.62
N GLY A 15 9.79 -10.73 13.82
CA GLY A 15 10.78 -10.57 12.75
C GLY A 15 11.26 -11.90 12.15
N PHE A 16 11.20 -12.01 10.82
CA PHE A 16 11.77 -13.14 10.08
C PHE A 16 12.64 -12.66 8.93
N THR A 17 13.96 -12.86 9.04
CA THR A 17 14.94 -12.36 8.07
C THR A 17 15.33 -13.42 7.04
N LEU A 18 15.35 -13.03 5.76
CA LEU A 18 15.93 -13.87 4.70
C LEU A 18 17.40 -13.53 4.45
N THR A 19 18.16 -14.52 3.96
CA THR A 19 19.56 -14.36 3.55
C THR A 19 19.72 -14.57 2.04
N ASN A 20 20.89 -14.22 1.48
CA ASN A 20 21.16 -14.37 0.04
C ASN A 20 20.86 -15.78 -0.49
N ASN A 21 20.43 -15.87 -1.75
CA ASN A 21 20.15 -17.14 -2.44
C ASN A 21 19.08 -18.00 -1.74
N THR A 22 18.03 -17.35 -1.24
CA THR A 22 16.95 -18.02 -0.53
C THR A 22 15.68 -18.06 -1.38
N SER A 23 15.05 -19.23 -1.42
CA SER A 23 13.69 -19.39 -1.96
C SER A 23 12.74 -19.79 -0.86
N LEU A 24 11.69 -18.99 -0.66
CA LEU A 24 10.58 -19.29 0.22
C LEU A 24 9.37 -19.63 -0.63
N ILE A 25 9.02 -20.91 -0.67
CA ILE A 25 7.97 -21.42 -1.55
C ILE A 25 7.01 -22.24 -0.71
N SER A 26 5.74 -21.85 -0.72
CA SER A 26 4.70 -22.67 -0.12
C SER A 26 4.43 -23.93 -0.95
N LEU A 27 4.08 -25.01 -0.26
CA LEU A 27 3.59 -26.26 -0.85
C LEU A 27 2.06 -26.38 -0.82
N ASP A 28 1.36 -25.47 -0.14
CA ASP A 28 -0.09 -25.49 0.07
C ASP A 28 -0.73 -24.16 -0.38
N GLU A 29 -1.94 -24.22 -0.93
CA GLU A 29 -2.68 -23.03 -1.38
C GLU A 29 -3.11 -22.12 -0.22
N ASN A 30 -3.20 -22.66 1.00
CA ASN A 30 -3.59 -21.93 2.20
C ASN A 30 -2.41 -21.57 3.11
N ALA A 31 -1.16 -21.82 2.68
CA ALA A 31 -0.03 -21.50 3.55
C ALA A 31 0.09 -19.99 3.71
N ALA A 32 0.17 -19.58 4.97
CA ALA A 32 0.35 -18.19 5.36
C ALA A 32 1.50 -18.05 6.34
N LEU A 33 2.32 -17.01 6.14
CA LEU A 33 3.08 -16.43 7.24
C LEU A 33 2.16 -15.40 7.90
N ASN A 34 1.54 -15.82 9.00
CA ASN A 34 0.57 -15.01 9.72
C ASN A 34 1.23 -14.26 10.88
N GLY A 35 1.16 -12.93 10.86
CA GLY A 35 1.70 -12.09 11.92
C GLY A 35 3.23 -12.04 11.93
N ILE A 36 3.85 -12.12 10.74
CA ILE A 36 5.31 -12.13 10.60
C ILE A 36 5.77 -10.89 9.83
N ASN A 37 6.69 -10.14 10.43
CA ASN A 37 7.42 -9.07 9.77
C ASN A 37 8.54 -9.70 8.92
N LEU A 38 8.25 -10.01 7.66
CA LEU A 38 9.23 -10.55 6.72
C LEU A 38 10.22 -9.46 6.32
N GLN A 39 11.46 -9.59 6.81
CA GLN A 39 12.52 -8.62 6.60
C GLN A 39 13.48 -9.11 5.52
N VAL A 40 13.44 -8.46 4.35
CA VAL A 40 14.35 -8.74 3.24
C VAL A 40 15.16 -7.47 3.00
N TYR A 41 16.34 -7.40 3.63
CA TYR A 41 17.18 -6.21 3.58
C TYR A 41 18.61 -6.53 3.12
N SER A 42 19.15 -5.71 2.21
CA SER A 42 20.56 -5.83 1.78
C SER A 42 20.97 -7.25 1.33
N VAL A 43 20.06 -7.96 0.66
CA VAL A 43 20.27 -9.30 0.13
C VAL A 43 20.05 -9.38 -1.38
N ASP A 44 20.56 -10.45 -1.97
CA ASP A 44 20.50 -10.75 -3.40
C ASP A 44 19.91 -12.14 -3.65
N ASN A 45 19.22 -12.28 -4.78
CA ASN A 45 18.70 -13.55 -5.30
C ASN A 45 17.69 -14.21 -4.34
N ILE A 46 16.51 -13.57 -4.22
CA ILE A 46 15.43 -14.00 -3.33
C ILE A 46 14.17 -14.32 -4.12
N TRP A 47 13.61 -15.50 -3.94
CA TRP A 47 12.36 -15.92 -4.60
C TRP A 47 11.30 -16.22 -3.55
N ILE A 48 10.15 -15.55 -3.60
CA ILE A 48 9.01 -15.82 -2.71
C ILE A 48 7.80 -16.16 -3.56
N ARG A 49 7.22 -17.35 -3.35
CA ARG A 49 6.17 -17.88 -4.22
C ARG A 49 5.05 -18.61 -3.49
N ASN A 50 3.85 -18.51 -4.04
CA ASN A 50 2.67 -19.26 -3.61
C ASN A 50 2.29 -19.03 -2.13
N LEU A 51 2.60 -17.85 -1.59
CA LEU A 51 2.56 -17.61 -0.14
C LEU A 51 1.62 -16.46 0.18
N LYS A 52 0.78 -16.65 1.20
CA LYS A 52 0.07 -15.54 1.84
C LYS A 52 0.96 -14.92 2.91
N LEU A 53 1.17 -13.61 2.86
CA LEU A 53 1.77 -12.85 3.95
C LEU A 53 0.65 -12.05 4.62
N VAL A 54 0.41 -12.34 5.90
CA VAL A 54 -0.53 -11.57 6.71
C VAL A 54 0.28 -10.66 7.63
N SER A 55 0.09 -9.36 7.47
CA SER A 55 0.86 -8.35 8.18
C SER A 55 0.67 -8.48 9.69
N PRO A 56 1.75 -8.35 10.48
CA PRO A 56 1.61 -8.32 11.94
C PRO A 56 0.88 -7.05 12.37
N GLN A 57 -0.02 -7.24 13.33
CA GLN A 57 -0.69 -6.14 13.99
C GLN A 57 0.28 -5.46 14.96
N ASP A 58 0.48 -4.15 14.83
CA ASP A 58 1.29 -3.38 15.78
C ASP A 58 0.50 -3.10 17.06
N LEU A 59 0.97 -3.68 18.16
CA LEU A 59 0.33 -3.50 19.46
C LEU A 59 0.68 -2.15 20.10
N PHE A 60 1.71 -1.46 19.59
CA PHE A 60 2.27 -0.23 20.14
C PHE A 60 2.47 0.86 19.07
N PRO A 61 1.44 1.21 18.28
CA PRO A 61 1.57 2.21 17.21
C PRO A 61 1.96 3.58 17.78
N THR A 62 2.74 4.33 17.03
CA THR A 62 3.27 5.62 17.48
C THR A 62 2.48 6.79 16.86
N PRO A 63 2.00 7.76 17.66
CA PRO A 63 1.34 8.95 17.13
C PRO A 63 2.35 9.87 16.45
N VAL A 64 2.03 10.35 15.23
CA VAL A 64 3.00 11.14 14.43
C VAL A 64 2.61 12.62 14.29
N THR A 65 1.42 13.01 13.78
CA THR A 65 0.84 14.39 13.90
C THR A 65 -0.52 14.60 13.19
N PHE A 66 -1.08 15.82 13.32
CA PHE A 66 -2.49 16.25 13.17
C PHE A 66 -3.27 15.89 11.87
N PRO A 67 -4.56 15.50 11.97
CA PRO A 67 -5.32 15.26 13.20
C PRO A 67 -5.10 13.79 13.64
N SER A 68 -3.90 13.55 14.18
CA SER A 68 -3.20 12.30 14.50
C SER A 68 -3.36 11.16 13.50
N SER A 69 -2.43 11.10 12.55
CA SER A 69 -2.04 9.81 11.98
C SER A 69 -1.23 9.02 13.01
N TRP A 70 -1.49 7.73 13.05
CA TRP A 70 -0.66 6.74 13.74
C TRP A 70 0.23 6.09 12.70
N ASN A 71 1.50 5.91 13.03
CA ASN A 71 2.39 5.08 12.22
C ASN A 71 2.62 3.77 12.94
N VAL A 72 2.63 2.73 12.13
CA VAL A 72 2.94 1.36 12.50
C VAL A 72 4.36 1.06 12.00
N GLU A 73 5.11 0.25 12.74
CA GLU A 73 6.51 -0.07 12.38
C GLU A 73 6.63 -1.28 11.42
N TYR A 74 5.62 -2.13 11.37
CA TYR A 74 5.74 -3.43 10.72
C TYR A 74 5.21 -3.44 9.29
N VAL A 75 6.15 -3.69 8.38
CA VAL A 75 5.90 -3.84 6.94
C VAL A 75 6.63 -5.10 6.49
N PRO A 76 5.98 -6.09 5.85
CA PRO A 76 6.71 -7.07 5.07
C PRO A 76 7.46 -6.34 3.94
N CYS A 77 8.75 -6.07 4.16
CA CYS A 77 9.48 -5.04 3.43
C CYS A 77 10.71 -5.58 2.70
N PHE A 78 10.89 -5.11 1.47
CA PHE A 78 12.07 -5.33 0.64
C PHE A 78 12.85 -4.03 0.56
N VAL A 79 13.93 -3.93 1.32
CA VAL A 79 14.75 -2.71 1.39
C VAL A 79 16.13 -3.00 0.84
N THR A 80 16.59 -2.20 -0.13
CA THR A 80 17.95 -2.27 -0.68
C THR A 80 18.40 -3.66 -1.15
N CYS A 81 17.50 -4.43 -1.77
CA CYS A 81 17.78 -5.78 -2.30
C CYS A 81 17.94 -5.77 -3.83
N THR A 82 18.58 -6.80 -4.37
CA THR A 82 18.70 -7.01 -5.83
C THR A 82 18.23 -8.42 -6.21
N ASN A 83 17.80 -8.60 -7.46
CA ASN A 83 17.36 -9.89 -7.99
C ASN A 83 16.29 -10.59 -7.12
N VAL A 84 15.20 -9.88 -6.84
CA VAL A 84 14.07 -10.38 -6.06
C VAL A 84 12.91 -10.71 -6.99
N TRP A 85 12.29 -11.88 -6.78
CA TRP A 85 11.09 -12.28 -7.51
C TRP A 85 9.98 -12.69 -6.54
N LEU A 86 8.86 -11.98 -6.61
CA LEU A 86 7.62 -12.28 -5.89
C LEU A 86 6.59 -12.76 -6.91
N ASP A 87 6.04 -13.97 -6.71
CA ASP A 87 5.14 -14.59 -7.70
C ASP A 87 4.04 -15.42 -7.07
N GLY A 88 2.78 -15.16 -7.47
CA GLY A 88 1.62 -15.86 -6.96
C GLY A 88 1.49 -15.77 -5.44
N TYR A 89 1.70 -14.58 -4.87
CA TYR A 89 1.58 -14.33 -3.44
C TYR A 89 0.35 -13.49 -3.14
N GLU A 90 -0.13 -13.57 -1.90
CA GLU A 90 -1.24 -12.76 -1.40
C GLU A 90 -0.75 -11.92 -0.23
N LEU A 91 -1.19 -10.66 -0.16
CA LEU A 91 -0.99 -9.81 1.01
C LEU A 91 -2.33 -9.42 1.61
N GLN A 92 -2.44 -9.54 2.92
CA GLN A 92 -3.66 -9.23 3.65
C GLN A 92 -3.33 -8.69 5.03
N ASP A 93 -4.22 -7.89 5.59
CA ASP A 93 -4.14 -7.47 7.00
C ASP A 93 -4.67 -8.57 7.93
N GLN A 94 -5.55 -9.46 7.43
CA GLN A 94 -6.08 -10.63 8.14
C GLN A 94 -6.11 -11.88 7.25
N LEU A 95 -6.16 -13.06 7.89
CA LEU A 95 -6.04 -14.35 7.21
C LEU A 95 -7.23 -14.67 6.28
N ASP A 96 -8.42 -14.20 6.64
CA ASP A 96 -9.66 -14.33 5.87
C ASP A 96 -9.85 -13.22 4.82
N GLY A 97 -9.02 -12.17 4.87
CA GLY A 97 -9.12 -11.00 4.01
C GLY A 97 -10.32 -10.11 4.34
N GLU A 98 -10.91 -10.24 5.54
CA GLU A 98 -11.94 -9.31 5.98
C GLU A 98 -11.36 -7.93 6.28
N TYR A 99 -12.19 -6.90 6.07
CA TYR A 99 -11.84 -5.53 6.41
C TYR A 99 -11.62 -5.41 7.92
N VAL A 100 -10.51 -4.77 8.32
CA VAL A 100 -10.23 -4.53 9.73
C VAL A 100 -10.74 -3.16 10.13
N GLU A 101 -11.75 -3.12 10.99
CA GLU A 101 -12.15 -1.86 11.60
C GLU A 101 -11.01 -1.30 12.47
N PRO A 102 -10.57 -0.05 12.26
CA PRO A 102 -9.55 0.55 13.08
C PRO A 102 -9.98 0.68 14.53
N ASP A 103 -9.01 0.57 15.43
CA ASP A 103 -9.24 0.85 16.84
C ASP A 103 -9.52 2.33 17.06
N ILE A 104 -10.33 2.63 18.08
CA ILE A 104 -10.54 4.02 18.53
C ILE A 104 -9.75 4.27 19.81
N ILE A 105 -8.67 5.06 19.70
CA ILE A 105 -7.86 5.49 20.85
C ILE A 105 -7.93 7.01 20.95
N ASP A 106 -8.38 7.53 22.09
CA ASP A 106 -8.51 8.97 22.35
C ASP A 106 -9.29 9.75 21.26
N LYS A 107 -10.33 9.12 20.71
CA LYS A 107 -11.21 9.62 19.62
C LYS A 107 -10.56 9.61 18.23
N TRP A 108 -9.46 8.90 18.08
CA TRP A 108 -8.74 8.75 16.81
C TRP A 108 -8.82 7.31 16.32
N GLN A 109 -8.99 7.17 15.01
CA GLN A 109 -8.81 5.88 14.33
C GLN A 109 -7.32 5.55 14.32
N VAL A 110 -7.01 4.36 14.81
CA VAL A 110 -5.68 3.80 14.89
C VAL A 110 -5.66 2.59 13.99
N ASP A 111 -5.10 2.78 12.80
CA ASP A 111 -4.71 1.67 11.97
C ASP A 111 -3.51 0.97 12.62
N ARG A 112 -3.63 -0.35 12.75
CA ARG A 112 -2.66 -1.23 13.38
C ARG A 112 -1.76 -1.92 12.36
N PHE A 113 -2.02 -1.70 11.08
CA PHE A 113 -1.30 -2.27 9.96
C PHE A 113 -0.63 -1.14 9.16
N ASP A 114 0.40 -1.47 8.40
CA ASP A 114 1.06 -0.54 7.47
C ASP A 114 0.97 -1.09 6.04
N VAL A 115 1.77 -0.55 5.12
CA VAL A 115 1.75 -0.86 3.69
C VAL A 115 1.96 -2.35 3.37
N ASN A 116 1.09 -2.87 2.51
CA ASN A 116 1.27 -4.17 1.85
C ASN A 116 1.91 -3.98 0.45
N ALA A 117 2.97 -4.73 0.12
CA ALA A 117 3.70 -4.68 -1.16
C ALA A 117 2.93 -5.19 -2.41
N PHE A 118 2.75 -4.34 -3.43
CA PHE A 118 2.06 -4.62 -4.70
C PHE A 118 2.44 -5.94 -5.43
N GLY A 119 1.46 -6.82 -5.68
CA GLY A 119 1.65 -8.14 -6.32
C GLY A 119 0.98 -8.32 -7.70
N ARG A 120 1.37 -9.39 -8.42
CA ARG A 120 0.79 -9.74 -9.73
C ARG A 120 -0.57 -10.42 -9.54
N GLY A 121 -1.61 -9.83 -10.15
CA GLY A 121 -2.98 -10.34 -10.07
C GLY A 121 -4.00 -9.27 -9.69
N GLY A 122 -3.51 -8.12 -9.22
CA GLY A 122 -4.34 -6.97 -8.92
C GLY A 122 -4.24 -6.48 -7.50
N THR A 123 -4.96 -5.40 -7.23
CA THR A 123 -5.21 -4.91 -5.87
C THR A 123 -6.70 -4.87 -5.67
N LYS A 124 -7.19 -5.54 -4.62
CA LYS A 124 -8.59 -5.52 -4.24
C LYS A 124 -8.73 -4.72 -2.95
N GLU A 125 -9.64 -3.75 -2.95
CA GLU A 125 -10.02 -2.97 -1.76
C GLU A 125 -8.84 -2.26 -1.06
N SER A 126 -7.75 -1.99 -1.79
CA SER A 126 -6.66 -1.15 -1.32
C SER A 126 -7.00 0.32 -1.50
N ALA A 127 -6.83 1.10 -0.43
CA ALA A 127 -7.12 2.54 -0.44
C ALA A 127 -6.16 3.34 -1.34
N SER A 128 -4.86 3.00 -1.34
CA SER A 128 -3.86 3.78 -2.07
C SER A 128 -2.56 3.03 -2.35
N ARG A 129 -1.65 3.66 -3.09
CA ARG A 129 -0.25 3.23 -3.28
C ARG A 129 -0.09 1.85 -3.94
N ASN A 130 -0.75 1.65 -5.08
CA ASN A 130 -0.78 0.38 -5.82
C ASN A 130 -0.02 0.39 -7.18
N PRO A 131 1.28 0.75 -7.28
CA PRO A 131 2.21 1.25 -6.26
C PRO A 131 2.28 2.79 -6.14
N LEU A 132 2.93 3.28 -5.07
CA LEU A 132 3.53 4.61 -5.04
C LEU A 132 5.00 4.54 -5.43
N MET A 133 5.38 5.35 -6.41
CA MET A 133 6.67 5.30 -7.09
C MET A 133 7.42 6.62 -6.90
N ARG A 134 8.66 6.53 -6.40
CA ARG A 134 9.63 7.63 -6.25
C ARG A 134 10.98 7.14 -6.72
N PHE A 135 11.64 7.93 -7.57
CA PHE A 135 12.93 7.59 -8.17
C PHE A 135 12.90 6.30 -9.00
N GLY A 136 13.84 6.11 -9.91
CA GLY A 136 13.99 4.84 -10.64
C GLY A 136 13.00 4.66 -11.81
N SER A 137 12.90 3.42 -12.29
CA SER A 137 12.11 3.06 -13.46
C SER A 137 11.18 1.90 -13.13
N PHE A 138 9.91 2.05 -13.50
CA PHE A 138 8.84 1.10 -13.19
C PHE A 138 8.07 0.75 -14.45
N ASP A 139 7.91 -0.56 -14.68
CA ASP A 139 7.02 -1.10 -15.68
C ASP A 139 5.80 -1.69 -14.97
N VAL A 140 4.65 -1.04 -15.15
CA VAL A 140 3.37 -1.47 -14.56
C VAL A 140 2.48 -1.91 -15.70
N PHE A 141 2.31 -3.22 -15.85
CA PHE A 141 1.56 -3.76 -16.98
C PHE A 141 0.69 -4.96 -16.62
N ALA A 142 -0.44 -5.09 -17.33
CA ALA A 142 -1.35 -6.23 -17.23
C ALA A 142 -1.89 -6.51 -15.81
N ASN A 143 -2.16 -5.46 -15.04
CA ASN A 143 -2.78 -5.56 -13.72
C ASN A 143 -4.28 -5.24 -13.78
N VAL A 144 -5.04 -5.82 -12.85
CA VAL A 144 -6.45 -5.50 -12.62
C VAL A 144 -6.59 -4.91 -11.22
N CYS A 145 -6.93 -3.64 -11.09
CA CYS A 145 -7.15 -3.01 -9.79
C CYS A 145 -8.66 -2.88 -9.57
N GLU A 146 -9.17 -3.52 -8.53
CA GLU A 146 -10.59 -3.48 -8.14
C GLU A 146 -10.73 -2.76 -6.82
N THR A 147 -11.47 -1.66 -6.78
CA THR A 147 -11.67 -0.90 -5.54
C THR A 147 -13.14 -0.58 -5.32
N LEU A 148 -13.55 -0.73 -4.06
CA LEU A 148 -14.83 -0.22 -3.60
C LEU A 148 -14.68 1.28 -3.35
N ASN A 149 -15.42 2.12 -4.08
CA ASN A 149 -15.43 3.55 -3.85
C ASN A 149 -16.83 4.01 -3.47
N ILE A 150 -17.05 4.17 -2.17
CA ILE A 150 -18.31 4.64 -1.58
C ILE A 150 -18.32 6.15 -1.30
N ALA A 151 -17.22 6.85 -1.63
CA ALA A 151 -17.06 8.26 -1.40
C ALA A 151 -16.98 9.04 -2.71
N GLY A 152 -17.65 10.21 -2.77
CA GLY A 152 -17.46 11.13 -3.89
C GLY A 152 -16.00 11.66 -4.02
N PRO A 153 -15.67 12.42 -5.07
CA PRO A 153 -14.29 12.73 -5.38
C PRO A 153 -13.56 13.49 -4.28
N VAL A 154 -12.33 13.05 -3.94
CA VAL A 154 -11.46 13.70 -2.93
C VAL A 154 -10.93 15.05 -3.44
N PHE A 155 -10.78 15.18 -4.76
CA PHE A 155 -10.30 16.39 -5.42
C PHE A 155 -11.43 17.09 -6.20
N ASN A 156 -11.73 18.34 -5.86
CA ASN A 156 -12.65 19.17 -6.63
C ASN A 156 -11.86 19.97 -7.70
N PRO A 157 -12.00 19.67 -9.00
CA PRO A 157 -11.21 20.33 -10.05
C PRO A 157 -11.56 21.81 -10.25
N ILE A 158 -12.68 22.28 -9.71
CA ILE A 158 -13.16 23.67 -9.87
C ILE A 158 -12.64 24.59 -8.75
N ASN A 159 -12.31 24.03 -7.58
CA ASN A 159 -11.77 24.77 -6.44
C ASN A 159 -10.64 23.96 -5.81
N VAL A 160 -9.39 24.37 -6.05
CA VAL A 160 -8.16 23.89 -5.40
C VAL A 160 -8.13 24.32 -3.92
N THR A 161 -9.16 23.95 -3.19
CA THR A 161 -9.21 23.96 -1.74
C THR A 161 -9.49 22.53 -1.37
N VAL A 162 -8.47 21.84 -0.87
CA VAL A 162 -8.55 20.49 -0.32
C VAL A 162 -9.61 20.51 0.78
N ARG A 163 -10.85 20.17 0.46
CA ARG A 163 -11.86 19.94 1.49
C ARG A 163 -11.67 18.52 1.97
N ARG A 164 -11.00 18.39 3.12
CA ARG A 164 -10.93 17.13 3.86
C ARG A 164 -12.37 16.65 4.12
N ARG A 165 -12.67 15.42 3.71
CA ARG A 165 -13.93 14.75 3.95
C ARG A 165 -13.95 14.33 5.42
N ALA A 166 -14.77 15.00 6.22
CA ALA A 166 -15.20 14.51 7.52
C ALA A 166 -16.57 13.85 7.29
N GLU A 167 -16.60 12.65 6.71
CA GLU A 167 -17.80 11.82 6.74
C GLU A 167 -17.69 10.92 7.98
N GLU A 168 -18.62 11.10 8.91
CA GLU A 168 -18.58 10.53 10.27
C GLU A 168 -18.86 9.01 10.32
N SER A 169 -19.08 8.34 9.18
CA SER A 169 -19.57 6.96 9.14
C SER A 169 -18.61 5.94 8.53
N LEU A 170 -17.47 6.35 7.97
CA LEU A 170 -16.51 5.42 7.37
C LEU A 170 -15.12 5.66 7.93
N PRO A 171 -14.37 4.60 8.25
CA PRO A 171 -12.98 4.74 8.63
C PRO A 171 -12.14 5.39 7.53
N ALA A 172 -11.22 6.29 7.91
CA ALA A 172 -10.43 7.09 6.97
C ALA A 172 -9.51 6.24 6.07
N ASP A 173 -9.14 5.05 6.53
CA ASP A 173 -8.37 3.97 5.88
C ASP A 173 -9.21 3.10 4.92
N ALA A 174 -10.54 3.06 5.07
CA ALA A 174 -11.44 2.30 4.17
C ALA A 174 -11.79 3.04 2.88
N LEU A 175 -11.35 4.30 2.74
CA LEU A 175 -11.72 5.15 1.63
C LEU A 175 -10.67 5.09 0.54
N PHE A 176 -11.08 4.67 -0.65
CA PHE A 176 -10.25 4.78 -1.84
C PHE A 176 -9.74 6.22 -2.02
N GLU A 177 -8.41 6.36 -2.17
CA GLU A 177 -7.75 7.65 -2.44
C GLU A 177 -7.24 7.73 -3.88
N TYR A 178 -6.44 6.76 -4.33
CA TYR A 178 -5.85 6.70 -5.67
C TYR A 178 -5.29 5.32 -5.99
N ASN A 179 -5.21 4.96 -7.27
CA ASN A 179 -4.58 3.70 -7.66
C ASN A 179 -3.05 3.80 -7.64
N LEU A 180 -2.50 4.70 -8.46
CA LEU A 180 -1.06 4.84 -8.68
C LEU A 180 -0.57 6.19 -8.16
N GLY A 181 0.56 6.20 -7.44
CA GLY A 181 1.23 7.43 -7.04
C GLY A 181 2.52 7.62 -7.83
N VAL A 182 2.61 8.64 -8.69
CA VAL A 182 3.81 8.93 -9.49
C VAL A 182 4.49 10.19 -8.97
N HIS A 183 5.62 10.01 -8.28
CA HIS A 183 6.38 11.09 -7.65
C HIS A 183 7.74 11.36 -8.33
N ASN A 184 8.51 12.27 -7.72
CA ASN A 184 9.73 12.86 -8.26
C ASN A 184 10.74 11.84 -8.77
N GLN A 185 11.33 12.18 -9.92
CA GLN A 185 12.42 11.44 -10.56
C GLN A 185 12.09 9.98 -10.89
N SER A 186 10.79 9.64 -10.99
CA SER A 186 10.31 8.35 -11.45
C SER A 186 10.12 8.34 -12.97
N ILE A 187 10.44 7.22 -13.60
CA ILE A 187 10.09 6.90 -14.98
C ILE A 187 9.08 5.75 -14.91
N VAL A 188 7.85 5.97 -15.35
CA VAL A 188 6.79 4.96 -15.25
C VAL A 188 6.23 4.67 -16.64
N GLN A 189 6.29 3.40 -17.03
CA GLN A 189 5.60 2.87 -18.20
C GLN A 189 4.35 2.12 -17.74
N LEU A 190 3.19 2.53 -18.26
CA LEU A 190 1.90 1.94 -17.93
C LEU A 190 1.25 1.35 -19.19
N GLN A 191 0.94 0.05 -19.18
CA GLN A 191 0.36 -0.65 -20.34
C GLN A 191 -0.63 -1.75 -19.93
N ASP A 192 -1.77 -1.85 -20.62
CA ASP A 192 -2.72 -2.97 -20.47
C ASP A 192 -3.27 -3.19 -19.03
N ASN A 193 -3.33 -2.14 -18.21
CA ASN A 193 -3.93 -2.21 -16.88
C ASN A 193 -5.42 -1.88 -16.94
N VAL A 194 -6.21 -2.57 -16.11
CA VAL A 194 -7.65 -2.37 -15.96
C VAL A 194 -7.91 -1.85 -14.54
N PHE A 195 -8.65 -0.75 -14.42
CA PHE A 195 -9.09 -0.20 -13.15
C PHE A 195 -10.62 -0.29 -13.08
N ILE A 196 -11.12 -0.97 -12.07
CA ILE A 196 -12.54 -1.20 -11.82
C ILE A 196 -12.86 -0.56 -10.48
N GLN A 197 -13.77 0.40 -10.49
CA GLN A 197 -14.33 0.97 -9.29
C GLN A 197 -15.81 0.65 -9.23
N THR A 198 -16.30 0.32 -8.03
CA THR A 198 -17.72 0.03 -7.80
C THR A 198 -18.28 0.92 -6.70
N ASP A 199 -19.61 1.06 -6.69
CA ASP A 199 -20.41 1.84 -5.72
C ASP A 199 -20.50 3.36 -6.04
N SER A 200 -21.07 4.14 -5.15
CA SER A 200 -21.54 5.51 -5.38
C SER A 200 -20.45 6.54 -5.74
N GLY A 201 -19.19 6.20 -5.56
CA GLY A 201 -18.00 6.97 -5.95
C GLY A 201 -17.27 6.44 -7.20
N ALA A 202 -17.81 5.44 -7.91
CA ALA A 202 -17.13 4.75 -9.01
C ALA A 202 -16.66 5.65 -10.19
N ASP A 203 -17.15 6.88 -10.27
CA ASP A 203 -16.73 7.85 -11.28
C ASP A 203 -15.36 8.51 -10.97
N ASP A 204 -14.75 8.25 -9.80
CA ASP A 204 -13.50 8.88 -9.35
C ASP A 204 -12.26 7.97 -9.49
N ASN A 205 -11.89 7.64 -10.73
CA ASN A 205 -10.69 6.85 -11.02
C ASN A 205 -9.47 7.77 -11.15
N TYR A 206 -8.56 7.70 -10.16
CA TYR A 206 -7.49 8.69 -10.03
C TYR A 206 -6.07 8.07 -9.98
N ILE A 207 -5.16 8.70 -10.71
CA ILE A 207 -3.70 8.48 -10.66
C ILE A 207 -3.10 9.77 -10.09
N SER A 208 -2.43 9.68 -8.95
CA SER A 208 -1.84 10.84 -8.29
C SER A 208 -0.48 11.22 -8.88
N THR A 209 -0.27 12.50 -9.14
CA THR A 209 1.01 13.05 -9.62
C THR A 209 1.57 14.15 -8.70
N ILE A 210 2.87 14.44 -8.79
CA ILE A 210 3.56 15.47 -7.98
C ILE A 210 2.86 16.83 -7.99
N SER A 211 2.28 17.25 -9.11
CA SER A 211 1.57 18.54 -9.19
C SER A 211 0.35 18.63 -8.28
N GLU A 212 -0.15 17.49 -7.79
CA GLU A 212 -1.36 17.38 -6.99
C GLU A 212 -1.04 17.11 -5.51
N ALA A 213 0.16 16.61 -5.21
CA ALA A 213 0.70 16.51 -3.85
C ALA A 213 1.38 17.84 -3.47
N THR A 214 0.65 18.71 -2.77
CA THR A 214 1.13 20.02 -2.30
C THR A 214 2.46 19.92 -1.53
N LEU A 215 3.59 20.15 -2.20
CA LEU A 215 4.87 20.45 -1.58
C LEU A 215 5.43 21.78 -2.11
N PRO A 216 6.13 22.56 -1.27
CA PRO A 216 6.76 23.80 -1.70
C PRO A 216 7.92 23.49 -2.66
N GLU A 217 7.88 24.14 -3.81
CA GLU A 217 8.88 24.26 -4.87
C GLU A 217 10.32 23.81 -4.53
N PHE A 218 10.68 22.53 -4.68
CA PHE A 218 12.08 22.15 -4.84
C PHE A 218 12.27 20.93 -5.77
N TYR A 219 13.08 21.16 -6.81
CA TYR A 219 13.63 20.27 -7.86
C TYR A 219 12.82 20.09 -9.17
N ASN A 220 13.24 20.86 -10.19
CA ASN A 220 12.70 21.01 -11.55
C ASN A 220 12.95 19.83 -12.52
N THR A 221 12.97 18.58 -12.06
CA THR A 221 12.97 17.43 -13.00
C THR A 221 11.59 16.78 -13.01
N PRO A 222 10.82 16.91 -14.11
CA PRO A 222 9.49 16.31 -14.22
C PRO A 222 9.57 14.79 -14.10
N SER A 223 8.56 14.17 -13.51
CA SER A 223 8.30 12.75 -13.73
C SER A 223 7.91 12.52 -15.19
N HIS A 224 8.36 11.41 -15.77
CA HIS A 224 7.97 11.01 -17.12
C HIS A 224 6.95 9.89 -17.03
N PHE A 225 5.72 10.20 -17.44
CA PHE A 225 4.61 9.26 -17.51
C PHE A 225 4.26 8.95 -18.97
N LEU A 226 4.40 7.70 -19.36
CA LEU A 226 4.03 7.20 -20.68
C LEU A 226 2.93 6.16 -20.50
N SER A 227 1.72 6.48 -20.98
CA SER A 227 0.59 5.56 -20.96
C SER A 227 -0.02 5.38 -22.34
N THR A 228 -0.42 4.15 -22.62
CA THR A 228 -1.37 3.79 -23.68
C THR A 228 -2.64 3.32 -22.98
N LEU A 229 -3.45 4.28 -22.53
CA LEU A 229 -4.68 4.00 -21.77
C LEU A 229 -5.77 3.57 -22.76
N ASP A 230 -6.00 2.26 -22.87
CA ASP A 230 -6.88 1.70 -23.91
C ASP A 230 -8.37 1.59 -23.51
N LYS A 231 -8.75 1.82 -22.24
CA LYS A 231 -10.11 2.16 -21.79
C LYS A 231 -10.16 2.25 -20.26
N LEU A 232 -10.75 3.34 -19.76
CA LEU A 232 -11.28 3.39 -18.42
C LEU A 232 -12.69 2.76 -18.46
N LEU A 233 -12.93 1.69 -17.71
CA LEU A 233 -14.24 1.05 -17.63
C LEU A 233 -14.87 1.37 -16.29
N THR A 234 -15.70 2.41 -16.25
CA THR A 234 -16.64 2.63 -15.15
C THR A 234 -17.87 1.76 -15.42
N ILE A 235 -18.23 0.86 -14.49
CA ILE A 235 -19.44 0.02 -14.56
C ILE A 235 -20.45 0.49 -13.51
#